data_AF-A0A9J6RRQ4-F1
#
_entry.id   AF-A0A9J6RRQ4-F1
#
_cell.length_a   1.000
_cell.length_b   1.000
_cell.length_c   1.000
_cell.angle_alpha   90.00
_cell.angle_beta   90.00
_cell.angle_gamma   90.00
#
_symmetry.space_group_name_H-M   'P 1'
#
loop_
_entity.id
_entity.type
_entity.pdbx_description
1 polymer ?
#
loop_
_entity_poly.entity_id
_entity_poly.type
_entity_poly.pdbx_seq_one_letter_code
_entity_poly.pdbx_strand_id
1 'polypeptide(L)'
;MKRDKQQWLTLINAQQESGLTIVAFCRDNNINHKHFYYHRSQSLKGPNPSPFIQAKLPAAKRTASDSDKLTLQCGNGQLQLSANVSAVWLASLMKALA
;
A
#
# COMPACT_ATOMS: atom_id res chain seq x y z
N MET A 1 0.82 -41.10 -5.65
CA MET A 1 2.07 -40.37 -5.36
C MET A 1 1.75 -39.14 -4.52
N LYS A 2 2.35 -39.04 -3.32
CA LYS A 2 2.23 -37.86 -2.45
C LYS A 2 3.13 -36.77 -3.03
N ARG A 3 2.55 -35.61 -3.36
CA ARG A 3 3.33 -34.43 -3.79
C ARG A 3 3.94 -33.76 -2.56
N ASP A 4 5.22 -33.43 -2.62
CA ASP A 4 5.91 -32.72 -1.54
C ASP A 4 5.54 -31.23 -1.52
N LYS A 5 5.74 -30.55 -0.39
CA LYS A 5 5.50 -29.12 -0.19
C LYS A 5 6.21 -28.27 -1.25
N GLN A 6 7.44 -28.63 -1.63
CA GLN A 6 8.20 -27.93 -2.68
C GLN A 6 7.55 -28.06 -4.07
N GLN A 7 6.98 -29.23 -4.38
CA GLN A 7 6.26 -29.44 -5.64
C GLN A 7 4.98 -28.60 -5.69
N TRP A 8 4.27 -28.49 -4.57
CA TRP A 8 3.11 -27.61 -4.48
C TRP A 8 3.45 -26.13 -4.62
N LEU A 9 4.56 -25.68 -4.03
CA LEU A 9 5.04 -24.31 -4.21
C LEU A 9 5.36 -24.01 -5.68
N THR A 10 6.01 -24.95 -6.37
CA THR A 10 6.32 -24.83 -7.80
C THR A 10 5.05 -24.70 -8.65
N LEU A 11 4.01 -25.50 -8.34
CA LEU A 11 2.72 -25.44 -9.02
C LEU A 11 1.96 -24.13 -8.74
N ILE A 12 2.05 -23.59 -7.54
CA ILE A 12 1.41 -22.33 -7.17
C ILE A 12 2.08 -21.16 -7.90
N ASN A 13 3.41 -21.15 -7.98
CA ASN A 13 4.16 -20.14 -8.73
C ASN A 13 3.85 -20.23 -10.23
N ALA A 14 3.87 -21.43 -10.81
CA ALA A 14 3.52 -21.65 -12.21
C ALA A 14 2.08 -21.21 -12.53
N GLN A 15 1.13 -21.43 -11.61
CA GLN A 15 -0.23 -20.90 -11.76
C GLN A 15 -0.25 -19.37 -11.77
N GLN A 16 0.52 -18.71 -10.90
CA GLN A 16 0.61 -17.24 -10.87
C GLN A 16 1.22 -16.67 -12.14
N GLU A 17 2.27 -17.29 -12.66
CA GLU A 17 2.93 -16.89 -13.91
C GLU A 17 2.04 -17.13 -15.14
N SER A 18 1.25 -18.20 -15.13
CA SER A 18 0.39 -18.54 -16.27
C SER A 18 -0.74 -17.53 -16.52
N GLY A 19 -1.12 -16.73 -15.51
CA GLY A 19 -2.27 -15.82 -15.59
C GLY A 19 -3.63 -16.53 -15.75
N LEU A 20 -3.66 -17.87 -15.79
CA LEU A 20 -4.86 -18.67 -15.94
C LEU A 20 -5.63 -18.72 -14.61
N THR A 21 -6.95 -18.86 -14.71
CA THR A 21 -7.77 -19.13 -13.51
C THR A 21 -7.34 -20.45 -12.88
N ILE A 22 -7.42 -20.53 -11.54
CA ILE A 22 -7.03 -21.72 -10.78
C ILE A 22 -7.74 -22.98 -11.30
N VAL A 23 -9.01 -22.86 -11.70
CA VAL A 23 -9.81 -23.96 -12.24
C VAL A 23 -9.28 -24.44 -13.59
N ALA A 24 -8.93 -23.51 -14.50
CA ALA A 24 -8.33 -23.85 -15.79
C ALA A 24 -6.96 -24.51 -15.60
N PHE A 25 -6.11 -23.94 -14.74
CA PHE A 25 -4.79 -24.52 -14.43
C PHE A 25 -4.90 -25.92 -13.82
N CYS A 26 -5.85 -26.14 -12.90
CA CYS A 26 -6.09 -27.45 -12.31
C CYS A 26 -6.58 -28.48 -13.33
N ARG A 27 -7.41 -28.06 -14.30
CA ARG A 27 -7.90 -28.92 -15.37
C ARG A 27 -6.75 -29.38 -16.28
N ASP A 28 -5.89 -28.44 -16.70
CA ASP A 28 -4.77 -28.75 -17.61
C ASP A 28 -3.70 -29.61 -16.95
N ASN A 29 -3.43 -29.39 -15.66
CA ASN A 29 -2.43 -30.15 -14.90
C ASN A 29 -3.00 -31.43 -14.26
N ASN A 30 -4.28 -31.75 -14.50
CA ASN A 30 -5.00 -32.87 -13.90
C ASN A 30 -4.88 -32.91 -12.36
N ILE A 31 -5.05 -31.74 -11.73
CA ILE A 31 -4.97 -31.54 -10.28
C ILE A 31 -6.37 -31.35 -9.72
N ASN A 32 -6.66 -32.01 -8.59
CA ASN A 32 -7.91 -31.76 -7.88
C ASN A 32 -7.91 -30.33 -7.29
N HIS A 33 -8.87 -29.51 -7.71
CA HIS A 33 -8.99 -28.11 -7.27
C HIS A 33 -9.04 -27.98 -5.74
N LYS A 34 -9.68 -28.91 -5.01
CA LYS A 34 -9.78 -28.84 -3.55
C LYS A 34 -8.41 -28.94 -2.88
N HIS A 35 -7.58 -29.84 -3.37
CA HIS A 35 -6.20 -29.97 -2.90
C HIS A 35 -5.36 -28.74 -3.26
N PHE A 36 -5.54 -28.19 -4.47
CA PHE A 36 -4.83 -26.98 -4.86
C PHE A 36 -5.19 -25.80 -3.94
N TYR A 37 -6.47 -25.58 -3.65
CA TYR A 37 -6.90 -24.55 -2.70
C TYR A 37 -6.35 -24.77 -1.29
N TYR A 38 -6.35 -26.02 -0.81
CA TYR A 38 -5.78 -26.36 0.49
C TYR A 38 -4.29 -25.98 0.56
N HIS A 39 -3.48 -26.45 -0.39
CA HIS A 39 -2.04 -26.19 -0.41
C HIS A 39 -1.71 -24.71 -0.61
N ARG A 40 -2.47 -23.99 -1.45
CA ARG A 40 -2.34 -22.52 -1.61
C ARG A 40 -2.66 -21.78 -0.32
N SER A 41 -3.70 -22.20 0.40
CA SER A 41 -4.03 -21.58 1.69
C SER A 41 -2.94 -21.83 2.73
N GLN A 42 -2.34 -23.02 2.72
CA GLN A 42 -1.26 -23.39 3.64
C GLN A 42 0.06 -22.72 3.28
N SER A 43 0.33 -22.40 2.00
CA SER A 43 1.52 -21.64 1.60
C SER A 43 1.42 -20.15 1.94
N LEU A 44 0.20 -19.59 1.95
CA LEU A 44 -0.04 -18.20 2.36
C LEU A 44 0.02 -18.00 3.87
N LYS A 45 -0.32 -19.05 4.64
CA LYS A 45 -0.08 -19.09 6.08
C LYS A 45 1.42 -19.30 6.29
N GLY A 46 2.16 -18.20 6.45
CA GLY A 46 3.57 -18.24 6.85
C GLY A 46 3.79 -19.07 8.13
N PRO A 47 5.06 -19.37 8.49
CA PRO A 47 5.36 -20.13 9.70
C PRO A 47 4.78 -19.40 10.92
N ASN A 48 3.75 -20.00 11.52
CA ASN A 48 2.92 -19.48 12.60
C ASN A 48 2.01 -18.31 12.20
N PRO A 49 0.67 -18.52 12.09
CA PRO A 49 -0.25 -17.40 12.14
C PRO A 49 -0.19 -16.84 13.57
N SER A 50 0.60 -15.78 13.78
CA SER A 50 0.44 -14.96 14.97
C SER A 50 -1.05 -14.57 15.07
N PRO A 51 -1.69 -14.69 16.25
CA PRO A 51 -3.06 -14.21 16.44
C PRO A 51 -3.17 -12.69 16.22
N PHE A 52 -2.04 -11.99 16.11
CA PHE A 52 -1.95 -10.58 15.80
C PHE A 52 -1.54 -10.37 14.34
N ILE A 53 -2.42 -9.75 13.58
CA ILE A 53 -2.12 -9.25 12.23
C ILE A 53 -1.50 -7.87 12.37
N GLN A 54 -0.33 -7.65 11.78
CA GLN A 54 0.28 -6.33 11.73
C GLN A 54 -0.60 -5.41 10.86
N ALA A 55 -1.25 -4.44 11.49
CA ALA A 55 -1.98 -3.40 10.79
C ALA A 55 -0.99 -2.60 9.93
N LYS A 56 -1.08 -2.75 8.61
CA LYS A 56 -0.41 -1.83 7.69
C LYS A 56 -1.16 -0.52 7.78
N LEU A 57 -0.51 0.50 8.36
CA LEU A 57 -1.02 1.86 8.31
C LEU A 57 -1.30 2.18 6.84
N PRO A 58 -2.49 2.70 6.47
CA PRO A 58 -2.68 3.26 5.15
C PRO A 58 -1.51 4.21 4.91
N ALA A 59 -0.81 4.08 3.78
CA ALA A 59 0.30 4.94 3.44
C ALA A 59 -0.15 6.36 3.76
N ALA A 60 0.46 6.96 4.78
CA ALA A 60 0.02 8.24 5.27
C ALA A 60 0.03 9.16 4.06
N LYS A 61 -1.16 9.59 3.62
CA LYS A 61 -1.25 10.75 2.74
C LYS A 61 -0.39 11.76 3.46
N ARG A 62 0.69 12.23 2.82
CA ARG A 62 1.57 13.24 3.39
C ARG A 62 0.66 14.43 3.69
N THR A 63 0.12 14.48 4.91
CA THR A 63 -0.50 15.65 5.46
C THR A 63 0.66 16.60 5.52
N ALA A 64 0.63 17.64 4.67
CA ALA A 64 1.65 18.66 4.56
C ALA A 64 2.27 18.85 5.94
N SER A 65 3.52 18.42 6.08
CA SER A 65 4.24 18.52 7.34
C SER A 65 4.14 19.96 7.81
N ASP A 66 4.10 20.19 9.11
CA ASP A 66 4.08 21.55 9.69
C ASP A 66 5.22 22.45 9.16
N SER A 67 6.22 21.86 8.48
CA SER A 67 7.27 22.55 7.73
C SER A 67 6.77 23.38 6.54
N ASP A 68 5.56 23.16 6.04
CA ASP A 68 4.99 23.88 4.90
C ASP A 68 4.08 25.03 5.34
N LYS A 69 4.38 25.70 6.46
CA LYS A 69 3.63 26.87 6.92
C LYS A 69 4.53 28.11 7.06
N LEU A 70 4.06 29.21 6.50
CA LEU A 70 4.64 30.54 6.64
C LEU A 70 3.79 31.34 7.63
N THR A 71 4.43 32.10 8.53
CA THR A 71 3.73 32.99 9.46
C THR A 71 4.13 34.42 9.18
N LEU A 72 3.15 35.28 8.91
CA LEU A 72 3.30 36.73 8.80
C LEU A 72 2.79 37.37 10.09
N GLN A 73 3.58 38.29 10.63
CA GLN A 73 3.23 39.08 11.82
C GLN A 73 3.21 40.55 11.43
N CYS A 74 2.11 41.24 11.73
CA CYS A 74 1.94 42.67 11.46
C CYS A 74 1.24 43.33 12.65
N GLY A 75 1.99 44.13 13.43
CA GLY A 75 1.50 44.71 14.68
C GLY A 75 1.02 43.64 15.65
N ASN A 76 -0.28 43.65 15.96
CA ASN A 76 -0.93 42.68 16.85
C ASN A 76 -1.63 41.53 16.08
N GLY A 77 -1.55 41.53 14.75
CA GLY A 77 -2.17 40.53 13.89
C GLY A 77 -1.19 39.46 13.43
N GLN A 78 -1.63 38.21 13.49
CA GLN A 78 -0.90 37.05 12.97
C GLN A 78 -1.68 36.41 11.82
N LEU A 79 -0.99 36.10 10.73
CA LEU A 79 -1.54 35.34 9.60
C LEU A 79 -0.67 34.12 9.32
N GLN A 80 -1.30 32.95 9.20
CA GLN A 80 -0.62 31.70 8.87
C GLN A 80 -1.04 31.23 7.48
N LEU A 81 -0.06 30.91 6.66
CA LEU A 81 -0.19 30.58 5.23
C LEU A 81 0.53 29.26 4.96
N SER A 82 0.23 28.61 3.85
CA SER A 82 1.05 27.49 3.37
C SER A 82 2.34 28.00 2.70
N ALA A 83 3.39 27.18 2.65
CA ALA A 83 4.65 27.50 1.98
C ALA A 83 4.52 27.54 0.44
N ASN A 84 3.41 27.03 -0.11
CA ASN A 84 3.13 27.02 -1.54
C ASN A 84 2.30 28.24 -1.99
N VAL A 85 2.76 29.44 -1.63
CA VAL A 85 2.09 30.70 -1.97
C VAL A 85 2.92 31.46 -3.00
N SER A 86 2.26 32.08 -3.98
CA SER A 86 2.92 32.91 -5.00
C SER A 86 3.62 34.11 -4.36
N ALA A 87 4.89 34.30 -4.68
CA ALA A 87 5.69 35.43 -4.22
C ALA A 87 5.09 36.79 -4.63
N VAL A 88 4.48 36.87 -5.83
CA VAL A 88 3.83 38.08 -6.34
C VAL A 88 2.60 38.42 -5.49
N TRP A 89 1.79 37.42 -5.16
CA TRP A 89 0.60 37.61 -4.34
C TRP A 89 0.99 38.00 -2.90
N LEU A 90 2.02 37.36 -2.33
CA LEU A 90 2.53 37.69 -1.01
C LEU A 90 3.01 39.15 -0.96
N ALA A 91 3.74 39.61 -1.98
CA ALA A 91 4.21 40.99 -2.08
C ALA A 91 3.04 42.00 -2.19
N SER A 92 1.99 41.67 -2.94
CA SER A 92 0.78 42.49 -3.01
C SER A 92 0.05 42.56 -1.67
N LEU A 93 -0.05 41.44 -0.94
CA LEU A 93 -0.62 41.39 0.40
C LEU A 93 0.18 42.28 1.36
N MET A 94 1.50 42.15 1.37
CA MET A 94 2.37 42.96 2.24
C MET A 94 2.27 44.46 1.93
N LYS A 95 2.14 44.85 0.66
CA LYS A 95 1.93 46.26 0.26
C LYS A 95 0.57 46.80 0.72
N ALA A 96 -0.46 45.97 0.80
CA ALA A 96 -1.79 46.39 1.24
C ALA A 96 -1.91 46.49 2.77
N LEU A 97 -0.99 45.85 3.52
CA LEU A 97 -0.92 45.88 4.98
C LEU A 97 -0.02 47.00 5.52
N ALA A 98 0.80 47.62 4.65
CA ALA A 98 1.67 48.76 4.96
C ALA A 98 0.91 50.08 4.80
#